data_AF-A0A914Y4Z7-F1
#
_entry.id   AF-A0A914Y4Z7-F1
#
_cell.length_a   1.000
_cell.length_b   1.000
_cell.length_c   1.000
_cell.angle_alpha   90.00
_cell.angle_beta   90.00
_cell.angle_gamma   90.00
#
_symmetry.space_group_name_H-M   'P 1'
#
loop_
_entity.id
_entity.type
_entity.pdbx_description
1 polymer ?
#
loop_
_entity_poly.entity_id
_entity_poly.type
_entity_poly.pdbx_seq_one_letter_code
_entity_poly.pdbx_strand_id
1 'polypeptide(L)' 'MFYYRILFSTLVLLGYSFKTAEMAMGFDASAAVTRAQFVKFKASGNTFFIARIHRSIGQPDSAGITNIKTAYDGM' A
#
# COMPACT_ATOMS: atom_id res chain seq x y z
N MET A 1 30.23 31.80 -19.30
CA MET A 1 30.43 30.47 -18.68
C MET A 1 29.75 30.30 -17.32
N PHE A 2 29.80 31.30 -16.42
CA PHE A 2 29.23 31.20 -15.06
C PHE A 2 27.69 30.99 -15.02
N TYR A 3 26.94 31.70 -15.87
CA TYR A 3 25.48 31.58 -15.97
C TYR A 3 24.99 30.18 -16.37
N TYR A 4 25.64 29.54 -17.36
CA TYR A 4 25.29 28.19 -17.81
C TYR A 4 25.51 27.13 -16.72
N ARG A 5 26.49 27.34 -15.84
CA ARG A 5 26.73 26.45 -14.69
C ARG A 5 25.58 26.55 -13.68
N ILE A 6 25.19 27.76 -13.30
CA ILE A 6 24.08 27.97 -12.36
C ILE A 6 22.78 27.40 -12.95
N LEU A 7 22.48 27.68 -14.21
CA LEU A 7 21.26 27.19 -14.86
C LEU A 7 21.21 25.66 -14.86
N PHE A 8 22.33 25.02 -15.20
CA PHE A 8 22.46 23.55 -15.19
C PHE A 8 22.29 22.98 -13.77
N SER A 9 22.95 23.56 -12.77
CA SER A 9 22.81 23.15 -11.37
C SER A 9 21.36 23.25 -10.89
N THR A 10 20.65 24.31 -11.29
CA THR A 10 19.27 24.56 -10.88
C THR A 10 18.30 23.55 -11.52
N LEU A 11 18.50 23.24 -12.81
CA LEU A 11 17.73 22.22 -13.53
C LEU A 11 17.93 20.81 -12.94
N VAL A 12 19.17 20.46 -12.59
CA VAL A 12 19.46 19.17 -11.93
C VAL A 12 18.77 19.11 -10.57
N LEU A 13 18.84 20.17 -9.77
CA LEU A 13 18.18 20.23 -8.46
C LEU A 13 16.65 20.08 -8.57
N LEU A 14 16.04 20.72 -9.58
CA LEU A 14 14.61 20.59 -9.86
C LEU A 14 14.25 19.15 -10.27
N GLY A 15 15.08 18.51 -11.10
CA GLY A 15 14.92 17.12 -11.51
C GLY A 15 14.89 16.13 -10.34
N TYR A 16 15.75 16.33 -9.33
CA TYR A 16 15.76 15.53 -8.11
C TYR A 16 14.54 15.75 -7.20
N SER A 17 13.86 16.90 -7.35
CA SER A 17 12.69 17.26 -6.54
C SER A 17 11.42 16.53 -6.99
N PHE A 18 11.42 15.93 -8.18
CA PHE A 18 10.32 15.09 -8.69
C PHE A 18 10.39 13.65 -8.17
N LYS A 19 10.70 13.46 -6.88
CA LYS A 19 10.38 12.18 -6.25
C LYS A 19 8.86 12.07 -6.18
N THR A 20 8.27 11.33 -7.12
CA THR A 20 6.86 10.99 -7.09
C THR A 20 6.59 10.29 -5.76
N ALA A 21 5.70 10.84 -4.94
CA ALA A 21 5.20 10.11 -3.79
C ALA A 21 4.54 8.83 -4.31
N GLU A 22 5.15 7.67 -4.03
CA GLU A 22 4.56 6.39 -4.38
C GLU A 22 3.25 6.27 -3.61
N MET A 23 2.13 6.22 -4.35
CA MET A 23 0.82 6.02 -3.75
C MET A 23 0.77 4.59 -3.23
N ALA A 24 0.68 4.42 -1.92
CA ALA A 24 0.45 3.12 -1.32
C ALA A 24 -0.91 2.60 -1.81
N MET A 25 -0.91 1.44 -2.47
CA MET A 25 -2.13 0.75 -2.83
C MET A 25 -2.46 -0.29 -1.77
N GLY A 26 -3.74 -0.44 -1.48
CA GLY A 26 -4.23 -1.47 -0.57
C GLY A 26 -5.66 -1.82 -0.92
N PHE A 27 -6.19 -2.82 -0.22
CA PHE A 27 -7.53 -3.33 -0.47
C PHE A 27 -8.28 -3.59 0.84
N ASP A 28 -9.60 -3.69 0.74
CA ASP A 28 -10.46 -4.20 1.80
C ASP A 28 -11.14 -5.49 1.34
N ALA A 29 -11.56 -6.30 2.32
CA ALA A 29 -12.29 -7.52 2.04
C ALA A 29 -13.25 -7.83 3.19
N SER A 30 -14.49 -8.13 2.82
CA SER A 30 -15.53 -8.57 3.74
C SER A 30 -15.70 -10.09 3.77
N ALA A 31 -15.15 -10.79 2.77
CA ALA A 31 -15.11 -12.25 2.70
C ALA A 31 -13.76 -12.79 3.21
N ALA A 32 -13.70 -14.08 3.50
CA ALA A 32 -12.46 -14.74 3.85
C ALA A 32 -11.47 -14.71 2.67
N VAL A 33 -10.23 -14.30 2.95
CA VAL A 33 -9.14 -14.23 1.97
C VAL A 33 -8.09 -15.25 2.37
N THR A 34 -7.76 -16.12 1.42
CA THR A 34 -6.75 -17.16 1.62
C THR A 34 -5.33 -16.58 1.60
N ARG A 35 -4.38 -17.30 2.19
CA ARG A 35 -2.95 -16.92 2.16
C ARG A 35 -2.42 -16.74 0.73
N ALA A 36 -2.80 -17.64 -0.19
CA ALA A 36 -2.39 -17.56 -1.58
C ALA A 36 -2.91 -16.29 -2.29
N GLN A 37 -4.10 -15.79 -1.90
CA GLN A 37 -4.63 -14.54 -2.41
C GLN A 37 -3.85 -13.33 -1.85
N PHE A 38 -3.54 -13.30 -0.55
CA PHE A 38 -2.71 -12.25 0.04
C PHE A 38 -1.33 -12.15 -0.63
N VAL A 39 -0.67 -13.29 -0.87
CA VAL A 39 0.61 -13.33 -1.59
C VAL A 39 0.48 -12.74 -3.00
N LYS A 40 -0.63 -13.02 -3.70
CA LYS A 40 -0.90 -12.43 -5.03
C LYS A 40 -1.14 -10.93 -4.95
N PHE A 41 -1.88 -10.44 -3.95
CA PHE A 41 -2.12 -9.01 -3.77
C PHE A 41 -0.83 -8.25 -3.43
N LYS A 42 0.04 -8.83 -2.60
CA LYS A 42 1.37 -8.29 -2.33
C LYS A 42 2.21 -8.22 -3.61
N ALA A 43 2.25 -9.32 -4.38
CA ALA A 43 2.97 -9.38 -5.64
C ALA A 43 2.44 -8.39 -6.70
N SER A 44 1.16 -8.00 -6.61
CA SER A 44 0.56 -6.97 -7.47
C SER A 44 0.76 -5.54 -6.96
N GLY A 45 1.57 -5.33 -5.93
CA GLY A 45 1.92 -4.01 -5.40
C GLY A 45 1.00 -3.47 -4.30
N ASN A 46 0.11 -4.29 -3.72
CA ASN A 46 -0.63 -3.87 -2.53
C ASN A 46 0.30 -3.93 -1.30
N THR A 47 0.36 -2.84 -0.56
CA THR A 47 1.23 -2.67 0.62
C THR A 47 0.46 -2.69 1.93
N PHE A 48 -0.87 -2.59 1.90
CA PHE A 48 -1.71 -2.70 3.09
C PHE A 48 -3.06 -3.38 2.80
N PHE A 49 -3.71 -3.82 3.88
CA PHE A 49 -5.05 -4.42 3.88
C PHE A 49 -5.88 -3.85 5.02
N ILE A 50 -7.16 -3.56 4.77
CA ILE A 50 -8.11 -3.10 5.78
C ILE A 50 -9.09 -4.23 6.12
N ALA A 51 -9.06 -4.66 7.38
CA ALA A 51 -9.95 -5.69 7.88
C ALA A 51 -11.17 -5.10 8.60
N ARG A 52 -12.37 -5.62 8.30
CA ARG A 52 -13.56 -5.36 9.12
C ARG A 52 -13.55 -6.31 10.32
N ILE A 53 -13.48 -5.78 11.55
CA ILE A 53 -13.50 -6.60 12.77
C ILE A 53 -14.87 -6.70 13.44
N HIS A 54 -15.78 -5.77 13.14
CA HIS A 54 -17.16 -5.76 13.63
C HIS A 54 -18.12 -5.31 12.53
N ARG A 55 -19.37 -5.76 12.64
CA ARG A 55 -20.48 -5.30 11.81
C ARG A 55 -21.23 -4.19 12.53
N SER A 56 -21.95 -3.34 11.79
CA SER A 56 -22.77 -2.25 12.34
C SER A 56 -23.84 -2.73 13.34
N ILE A 57 -24.20 -4.02 13.30
CA ILE A 57 -25.11 -4.68 14.24
C ILE A 57 -24.42 -5.13 15.55
N GLY A 58 -23.19 -4.69 15.82
CA GLY A 58 -22.44 -5.00 17.04
C GLY A 58 -21.84 -6.41 17.09
N GLN A 59 -22.01 -7.22 16.05
CA GLN A 59 -21.46 -8.58 16.01
C GLN A 59 -20.02 -8.58 15.50
N PRO A 60 -19.12 -9.38 16.11
CA PRO A 60 -17.78 -9.62 15.58
C PRO A 60 -17.83 -10.18 14.16
N ASP A 61 -16.87 -9.78 13.33
CA ASP A 61 -16.69 -10.34 11.99
C ASP A 61 -15.56 -11.38 12.02
N SER A 62 -15.96 -12.66 12.14
CA SER A 62 -15.01 -13.78 12.21
C SER A 62 -14.15 -13.92 10.95
N ALA A 63 -14.66 -13.55 9.78
CA ALA A 63 -13.91 -13.59 8.53
C ALA A 63 -12.81 -12.53 8.53
N GLY A 64 -13.13 -11.29 8.91
CA GLY A 64 -12.12 -10.23 8.99
C GLY A 64 -11.05 -10.50 10.05
N ILE A 65 -11.42 -11.04 11.22
CA ILE A 65 -10.45 -11.47 12.25
C ILE A 65 -9.53 -12.58 11.71
N THR A 66 -10.08 -13.53 10.94
CA THR A 66 -9.29 -14.60 10.31
C THR A 66 -8.35 -14.05 9.23
N ASN A 67 -8.81 -13.06 8.46
CA ASN A 67 -8.01 -12.40 7.43
C ASN A 67 -6.80 -11.68 8.03
N ILE A 68 -6.93 -11.05 9.22
CA ILE A 68 -5.78 -10.41 9.91
C ILE A 68 -4.68 -11.44 10.18
N LYS A 69 -5.05 -12.61 10.72
CA LYS A 69 -4.10 -13.69 11.01
C LYS A 69 -3.45 -14.20 9.73
N THR A 70 -4.25 -14.39 8.68
CA THR A 70 -3.79 -14.89 7.38
C THR A 70 -2.88 -13.88 6.67
N ALA A 71 -3.16 -12.58 6.80
CA ALA A 71 -2.35 -11.51 6.26
C ALA A 71 -0.98 -11.44 6.96
N TYR A 72 -0.93 -11.63 8.28
CA TYR A 72 0.34 -11.68 9.01
C TYR A 72 1.29 -12.77 8.47
N ASP A 73 0.73 -13.91 8.05
CA ASP A 73 1.50 -15.04 7.50
C ASP A 73 1.83 -14.92 5.99
N GLY A 74 1.34 -13.87 5.31
CA GLY A 74 1.33 -13.80 3.83
C GLY A 74 1.51 -12.43 3.17
N MET A 75 1.41 -11.31 3.90
CA MET A 75 1.69 -9.95 3.40
C MET A 75 3.10 -9.46 3.74
#